data_AF-H5WWQ5-F1
#
_entry.id   AF-H5WWQ5-F1
#
_cell.length_a   1.000
_cell.length_b   1.000
_cell.length_c   1.000
_cell.angle_alpha   90.00
_cell.angle_beta   90.00
_cell.angle_gamma   90.00
#
_symmetry.space_group_name_H-M   'P 1'
#
loop_
_entity.id
_entity.type
_entity.pdbx_description
1 polymer ?
#
loop_
_entity_poly.entity_id
_entity_poly.type
_entity_poly.pdbx_seq_one_letter_code
_entity_poly.pdbx_strand_id
1 'polypeptide(L)'
;MSWVYFATFAMLAVGGVLTLWRMLRGPRSLDRVLALDMLLVLIIAGVTVGMAMTGRGLSLALLLSVSLLSFIGSISAVRLVERWESHR
;
A
#
# COMPACT_ATOMS: atom_id res chain seq x y z
N MET A 1 -20.95 9.28 14.89
CA MET A 1 -20.16 9.48 13.66
C MET A 1 -18.69 9.10 13.78
N SER A 2 -18.05 9.22 14.95
CA SER A 2 -16.61 8.94 15.15
C SER A 2 -16.22 7.45 15.16
N TRP A 3 -17.14 6.56 15.54
CA TRP A 3 -16.89 5.11 15.59
C TRP A 3 -16.46 4.48 14.27
N VAL A 4 -16.97 5.00 13.14
CA VAL A 4 -16.64 4.48 11.81
C VAL A 4 -15.15 4.65 11.52
N TYR A 5 -14.58 5.81 11.87
CA TYR A 5 -13.15 6.05 11.63
C TYR A 5 -12.25 5.15 12.47
N PHE A 6 -12.61 4.90 13.73
CA PHE A 6 -11.88 3.97 14.60
C PHE A 6 -11.95 2.53 14.05
N ALA A 7 -13.13 2.09 13.60
CA ALA A 7 -13.29 0.78 12.98
C ALA A 7 -12.45 0.64 11.71
N THR A 8 -12.45 1.65 10.84
CA THR A 8 -11.61 1.66 9.63
C THR A 8 -10.13 1.63 9.96
N PHE A 9 -9.66 2.43 10.93
CA PHE A 9 -8.27 2.41 11.36
C PHE A 9 -7.84 1.04 11.92
N ALA A 10 -8.71 0.42 12.71
CA ALA A 10 -8.46 -0.92 13.24
C ALA A 10 -8.35 -1.95 12.11
N MET A 11 -9.25 -1.92 11.14
CA MET A 11 -9.20 -2.81 9.97
C MET A 11 -7.95 -2.59 9.12
N LEU A 12 -7.56 -1.34 8.88
CA LEU A 12 -6.34 -1.01 8.14
C LEU A 12 -5.08 -1.45 8.88
N ALA A 13 -5.03 -1.28 10.21
CA ALA A 13 -3.92 -1.73 11.03
C ALA A 13 -3.77 -3.26 11.01
N VAL A 14 -4.89 -3.99 11.16
CA VAL A 14 -4.91 -5.46 11.03
C VAL A 14 -4.44 -5.89 9.64
N GLY A 15 -4.97 -5.26 8.59
CA GLY A 15 -4.53 -5.49 7.21
C GLY A 15 -3.02 -5.24 7.04
N GLY A 16 -2.50 -4.15 7.61
CA GLY A 16 -1.09 -3.79 7.54
C GLY A 16 -0.19 -4.82 8.22
N VAL A 17 -0.57 -5.30 9.40
CA VAL A 17 0.16 -6.35 10.12
C VAL A 17 0.16 -7.66 9.32
N LEU A 18 -0.98 -8.06 8.75
CA LEU A 18 -1.08 -9.27 7.92
C LEU A 18 -0.24 -9.15 6.65
N THR A 19 -0.22 -7.97 6.02
CA THR A 19 0.56 -7.71 4.80
C THR A 19 2.05 -7.73 5.10
N LEU A 20 2.47 -7.13 6.22
CA LEU A 20 3.85 -7.17 6.69
C LEU A 20 4.28 -8.60 7.00
N TRP A 21 3.42 -9.38 7.66
CA TRP A 21 3.68 -10.78 7.94
C TRP A 21 3.87 -11.62 6.66
N ARG A 22 3.01 -11.41 5.66
CA ARG A 22 3.15 -12.02 4.33
C ARG A 22 4.44 -11.59 3.64
N MET A 23 4.80 -10.32 3.68
CA MET A 23 6.04 -9.79 3.10
C MET A 23 7.28 -10.49 3.67
N LEU A 24 7.30 -10.74 4.98
CA LEU A 24 8.42 -11.40 5.65
C LEU A 24 8.48 -12.91 5.36
N ARG A 25 7.33 -13.59 5.23
CA ARG A 25 7.27 -15.04 4.95
C ARG A 25 7.35 -15.41 3.47
N GLY A 26 7.10 -14.48 2.55
CA GLY A 26 7.00 -14.76 1.12
C GLY A 26 8.26 -15.44 0.55
N PRO A 27 8.15 -16.65 -0.05
CA PRO A 27 9.30 -17.38 -0.59
C PRO A 27 9.75 -16.86 -1.97
N ARG A 28 8.86 -16.22 -2.74
CA ARG A 28 9.18 -15.61 -4.04
C ARG A 28 9.46 -14.12 -3.91
N SER A 29 10.47 -13.63 -4.63
CA SER A 29 10.80 -12.21 -4.74
C SER A 29 9.62 -11.37 -5.22
N LEU A 30 8.86 -11.85 -6.22
CA LEU A 30 7.66 -11.19 -6.75
C LEU A 30 6.57 -11.00 -5.67
N ASP A 31 6.36 -11.99 -4.80
CA ASP A 31 5.34 -11.92 -3.74
C ASP A 31 5.69 -10.86 -2.69
N ARG A 32 6.99 -10.69 -2.39
CA ARG A 32 7.47 -9.64 -1.49
C ARG A 32 7.25 -8.25 -2.08
N VAL A 33 7.45 -8.08 -3.38
CA VAL A 33 7.21 -6.77 -4.03
C VAL A 33 5.72 -6.43 -4.05
N LEU A 34 4.85 -7.39 -4.37
CA LEU A 34 3.41 -7.18 -4.27
C LEU A 34 2.97 -6.86 -2.83
N ALA A 35 3.54 -7.55 -1.84
CA ALA A 35 3.24 -7.27 -0.45
C ALA A 35 3.69 -5.86 -0.01
N LEU A 36 4.84 -5.38 -0.52
CA LEU A 36 5.31 -4.02 -0.27
C LEU A 36 4.36 -2.97 -0.89
N ASP A 37 3.92 -3.19 -2.12
CA ASP A 37 2.96 -2.31 -2.81
C ASP A 37 1.61 -2.25 -2.06
N MET A 38 1.10 -3.40 -1.62
CA MET A 38 -0.11 -3.44 -0.79
C MET A 38 0.06 -2.73 0.56
N LEU A 39 1.24 -2.82 1.17
CA LEU A 39 1.54 -2.10 2.41
C LEU A 39 1.50 -0.57 2.18
N LEU A 40 2.06 -0.09 1.06
CA LEU A 40 1.98 1.31 0.66
C LEU A 40 0.53 1.77 0.48
N VAL A 41 -0.30 0.99 -0.22
CA VAL A 41 -1.73 1.28 -0.40
C VAL A 41 -2.46 1.40 0.95
N LEU A 42 -2.19 0.50 1.89
CA LEU A 42 -2.79 0.56 3.24
C LEU A 42 -2.37 1.80 4.03
N ILE A 43 -1.11 2.23 3.90
CA ILE A 43 -0.61 3.47 4.51
C ILE A 43 -1.34 4.68 3.92
N ILE A 44 -1.46 4.76 2.60
CA ILE A 44 -2.17 5.85 1.91
C ILE A 44 -3.64 5.90 2.37
N ALA A 45 -4.30 4.74 2.47
CA ALA A 45 -5.67 4.66 2.96
C ALA A 45 -5.79 5.18 4.41
N GLY A 46 -4.88 4.80 5.32
CA GLY A 46 -4.88 5.28 6.70
C GLY A 46 -4.68 6.79 6.81
N VAL A 47 -3.76 7.33 6.02
CA VAL A 47 -3.51 8.78 5.90
C VAL A 47 -4.77 9.51 5.39
N THR A 48 -5.46 8.94 4.40
CA THR A 48 -6.72 9.47 3.86
C THR A 48 -7.83 9.52 4.92
N VAL A 49 -7.98 8.45 5.70
CA VAL A 49 -8.98 8.39 6.79
C VAL A 49 -8.66 9.42 7.87
N GLY A 50 -7.39 9.60 8.24
CA GLY A 50 -6.96 10.63 9.19
C GLY A 50 -7.26 12.06 8.72
N MET A 51 -7.15 12.31 7.41
CA MET A 51 -7.54 13.60 6.81
C MET A 51 -9.05 13.82 6.85
N ALA A 52 -9.82 12.79 6.54
CA ALA A 52 -11.28 12.85 6.62
C ALA A 52 -11.77 13.13 8.05
N MET A 53 -11.04 12.64 9.08
CA MET A 53 -11.34 12.94 10.48
C MET A 53 -11.01 14.38 10.90
N THR A 54 -9.85 14.89 10.47
CA THR A 54 -9.34 16.19 10.94
C THR A 54 -9.88 17.38 10.16
N GLY A 55 -10.52 17.15 9.00
CA GLY A 55 -11.03 18.21 8.13
C GLY A 55 -9.95 19.09 7.49
N ARG A 56 -8.68 18.81 7.79
CA ARG A 56 -7.49 19.46 7.23
C ARG A 56 -6.80 18.44 6.34
N GLY A 57 -7.12 18.49 5.05
CA GLY A 57 -6.61 17.54 4.06
C GLY A 57 -5.24 17.94 3.53
N LEU A 58 -4.37 16.95 3.34
CA LEU A 58 -3.36 17.00 2.29
C LEU A 58 -4.08 17.19 0.95
N SER A 59 -3.47 17.90 0.01
CA SER A 59 -4.12 18.18 -1.28
C SER A 59 -4.53 16.85 -1.95
N LEU A 60 -5.77 16.75 -2.46
CA LEU A 60 -6.22 15.57 -3.22
C LEU A 60 -5.21 15.19 -4.31
N ALA A 61 -4.57 16.21 -4.90
CA ALA A 61 -3.46 16.05 -5.83
C ALA A 61 -2.31 15.21 -5.26
N LEU A 62 -1.88 15.46 -4.02
CA LEU A 62 -0.81 14.69 -3.36
C LEU A 62 -1.20 13.23 -3.14
N LEU A 63 -2.42 12.97 -2.66
CA LEU A 63 -2.91 11.59 -2.52
C LEU A 63 -2.90 10.84 -3.84
N LEU A 64 -3.38 11.49 -4.90
CA LEU A 64 -3.40 10.93 -6.25
C LEU A 64 -1.99 10.69 -6.75
N SER A 65 -1.06 11.64 -6.57
CA SER A 65 0.34 11.49 -6.98
C SER A 65 1.00 10.29 -6.28
N VAL A 66 0.82 10.13 -4.97
CA VAL A 66 1.42 9.00 -4.23
C VAL A 66 0.76 7.67 -4.62
N SER A 67 -0.55 7.66 -4.87
CA SER A 67 -1.26 6.46 -5.35
C SER A 67 -0.77 6.02 -6.73
N LEU A 68 -0.59 6.98 -7.65
CA LEU A 68 -0.02 6.72 -8.96
C LEU A 68 1.42 6.23 -8.86
N LEU A 69 2.23 6.80 -7.94
CA LEU A 69 3.60 6.35 -7.72
C LEU A 69 3.67 4.91 -7.23
N SER A 70 2.79 4.51 -6.30
CA SER A 70 2.69 3.10 -5.84
C SER A 70 2.37 2.17 -7.01
N PHE A 71 1.35 2.53 -7.80
CA PHE A 71 0.94 1.75 -8.97
C PHE A 71 2.07 1.59 -10.00
N ILE A 72 2.77 2.68 -10.32
CA ILE A 72 3.92 2.67 -11.23
C ILE A 72 5.06 1.81 -10.64
N GLY A 73 5.31 1.90 -9.33
CA GLY A 73 6.29 1.07 -8.63
C GLY A 73 5.99 -0.43 -8.78
N SER A 74 4.73 -0.82 -8.65
CA SER A 74 4.26 -2.20 -8.84
C SER A 74 4.52 -2.70 -10.28
N ILE A 75 4.11 -1.93 -11.29
CA ILE A 75 4.35 -2.26 -12.72
C ILE A 75 5.85 -2.39 -13.02
N SER A 76 6.65 -1.45 -12.50
CA SER A 76 8.11 -1.44 -12.74
C SER A 76 8.77 -2.66 -12.15
N ALA A 77 8.34 -3.10 -10.96
CA ALA A 77 8.86 -4.30 -10.34
C ALA A 77 8.50 -5.58 -11.11
N VAL A 78 7.26 -5.69 -11.62
CA VAL A 78 6.86 -6.82 -12.47
C VAL A 78 7.73 -6.89 -13.72
N ARG A 79 7.89 -5.75 -14.42
CA ARG A 79 8.75 -5.66 -15.61
C ARG A 79 10.20 -6.00 -15.32
N LEU A 80 10.71 -5.59 -14.16
CA LEU A 80 12.05 -5.91 -13.73
C LEU A 80 12.19 -7.43 -13.58
N VAL A 81 11.28 -8.08 -12.84
CA VAL A 81 11.29 -9.55 -12.65
C VAL A 81 11.21 -10.29 -13.99
N GLU A 82 10.33 -9.88 -14.89
CA GLU A 82 10.22 -10.45 -16.24
C GLU A 82 11.54 -10.37 -17.03
N ARG A 83 12.26 -9.25 -16.90
CA ARG A 83 13.55 -9.05 -17.56
C ARG A 83 14.64 -9.98 -17.03
N TRP A 84 14.60 -10.35 -15.75
CA TRP A 84 15.55 -11.30 -15.16
C TRP A 84 15.27 -12.74 -15.58
N GLU A 85 13.99 -13.09 -15.76
CA GLU A 85 13.58 -14.44 -16.20
C GLU A 85 13.99 -14.69 -17.67
N SER A 86 13.97 -13.67 -18.52
CA SER A 86 14.37 -13.78 -19.95
C SER A 86 15.86 -14.13 -20.16
N HIS A 87 16.71 -14.04 -19.13
CA HIS A 87 18.14 -14.35 -19.21
C HIS A 87 18.51 -15.72 -18.61
N ARG A 88 17.51 -16.50 -18.18
CA ARG A 88 17.65 -17.91 -17.74
C ARG A 88 17.01 -18.86 -18.74
#